data_AF-A0A9X7PDK3-F1
#
_entry.id   AF-A0A9X7PDK3-F1
#
_cell.length_a   1.000
_cell.length_b   1.000
_cell.length_c   1.000
_cell.angle_alpha   90.00
_cell.angle_beta   90.00
_cell.angle_gamma   90.00
#
_symmetry.space_group_name_H-M   'P 1'
#
loop_
_entity.id
_entity.type
_entity.pdbx_description
1 polymer ?
#
loop_
_entity_poly.entity_id
_entity_poly.type
_entity_poly.pdbx_seq_one_letter_code
_entity_poly.pdbx_strand_id
1 'polypeptide(L)'
;RQAPNVFRMKLLGAEVRPVTSGAQTLKDAMNEALRDWVANVHDTFYIIGTAAGPHPYPEMVRDFQSVIGTESRAQLLEAEGRLPDLLVAAVGGGSNAIGLLHPFLDDPDVQMLGIEAAGHGLSTTQHAASLTGGKPG
;
A
#
# COMPACT_ATOMS: atom_id res chain seq x y z
N ARG A 1 -9.06 15.89 -9.33
CA ARG A 1 -9.71 14.55 -9.49
C ARG A 1 -10.34 13.98 -8.19
N GLN A 2 -9.79 14.23 -6.99
CA GLN A 2 -10.34 13.71 -5.72
C GLN A 2 -10.92 14.82 -4.82
N ALA A 3 -11.70 15.76 -5.39
CA ALA A 3 -12.25 16.90 -4.65
C ALA A 3 -13.12 16.52 -3.43
N PRO A 4 -13.97 15.47 -3.47
CA PRO A 4 -14.72 15.04 -2.30
C PRO A 4 -13.86 14.65 -1.10
N ASN A 5 -12.71 14.00 -1.33
CA ASN A 5 -11.80 13.62 -0.25
C ASN A 5 -11.05 14.83 0.32
N VAL A 6 -10.65 15.80 -0.52
CA VAL A 6 -10.07 17.06 -0.05
C VAL A 6 -11.03 17.80 0.87
N PHE A 7 -12.31 17.85 0.51
CA PHE A 7 -13.33 18.46 1.35
C PHE A 7 -13.48 17.75 2.70
N ARG A 8 -13.55 16.40 2.70
CA ARG A 8 -13.62 15.61 3.93
C ARG A 8 -12.43 15.84 4.86
N MET A 9 -11.21 15.87 4.31
CA MET A 9 -9.99 16.15 5.11
C MET A 9 -10.07 17.51 5.79
N LYS A 10 -10.49 18.55 5.07
CA LYS A 10 -10.67 19.91 5.63
C LYS A 10 -11.77 19.95 6.69
N LEU A 11 -12.87 19.22 6.48
CA LEU A 11 -13.97 19.11 7.45
C LEU A 11 -13.52 18.45 8.77
N LEU A 12 -12.57 17.52 8.70
CA LEU A 12 -11.95 16.89 9.87
C LEU A 12 -10.82 17.74 10.50
N GLY A 13 -10.60 18.97 10.01
CA GLY A 13 -9.59 19.90 10.54
C GLY A 13 -8.18 19.73 9.96
N ALA A 14 -7.99 18.86 8.97
CA ALA A 14 -6.67 18.68 8.35
C ALA A 14 -6.35 19.82 7.37
N GLU A 15 -5.11 20.31 7.41
CA GLU A 15 -4.55 21.16 6.36
C GLU A 15 -4.21 20.31 5.13
N VAL A 16 -4.68 20.73 3.94
CA VAL A 16 -4.38 20.02 2.69
C VAL A 16 -3.49 20.89 1.82
N ARG A 17 -2.20 20.53 1.76
CA ARG A 17 -1.18 21.22 0.96
C ARG A 17 -1.06 20.58 -0.44
N PRO A 18 -1.42 21.28 -1.53
CA PRO A 18 -1.28 20.73 -2.87
C PRO A 18 0.20 20.71 -3.29
N VAL A 19 0.66 19.57 -3.82
CA VAL A 19 2.00 19.45 -4.41
C VAL A 19 1.92 19.76 -5.90
N THR A 20 2.57 20.84 -6.31
CA THR A 20 2.57 21.35 -7.70
C THR A 20 3.86 21.01 -8.45
N SER A 21 4.86 20.47 -7.76
CA SER A 21 6.13 20.01 -8.32
C SER A 21 6.00 18.64 -9.00
N GLY A 22 6.96 18.34 -9.89
CA GLY A 22 7.09 17.01 -10.50
C GLY A 22 5.90 16.61 -11.38
N ALA A 23 5.54 15.33 -11.33
CA ALA A 23 4.43 14.79 -12.10
C ALA A 23 3.05 15.04 -11.45
N GLN A 24 3.02 15.69 -10.28
CA GLN A 24 1.81 15.99 -9.50
C GLN A 24 1.03 14.72 -9.15
N THR A 25 1.76 13.67 -8.79
CA THR A 25 1.25 12.35 -8.45
C THR A 25 1.53 11.98 -6.98
N LEU A 26 1.15 10.76 -6.60
CA LEU A 26 1.39 10.23 -5.25
C LEU A 26 2.89 10.22 -4.88
N LYS A 27 3.77 9.90 -5.84
CA LYS A 27 5.22 9.87 -5.60
C LYS A 27 5.74 11.25 -5.19
N ASP A 28 5.28 12.30 -5.87
CA ASP A 28 5.69 13.68 -5.59
C ASP A 28 5.18 14.11 -4.21
N ALA A 29 3.92 13.82 -3.88
CA ALA A 29 3.35 14.08 -2.56
C ALA A 29 4.10 13.38 -1.42
N MET A 30 4.50 12.12 -1.63
CA MET A 30 5.28 11.35 -0.65
C MET A 30 6.67 11.96 -0.43
N ASN A 31 7.34 12.40 -1.50
CA ASN A 31 8.65 13.04 -1.40
C ASN A 31 8.59 14.36 -0.62
N GLU A 32 7.60 15.20 -0.89
CA GLU A 32 7.42 16.46 -0.14
C GLU A 32 7.07 16.19 1.33
N ALA A 33 6.23 15.20 1.62
CA ALA A 33 5.91 14.82 3.00
C ALA A 33 7.13 14.29 3.78
N LEU A 34 7.99 13.50 3.14
CA LEU A 34 9.26 13.06 3.75
C LEU A 34 10.21 14.22 4.03
N ARG A 35 10.29 15.20 3.12
CA ARG A 35 11.12 16.41 3.32
C ARG A 35 10.61 17.26 4.47
N ASP A 36 9.29 17.46 4.55
CA ASP A 36 8.65 18.18 5.66
C ASP A 36 8.96 17.47 6.99
N TRP A 37 8.77 16.14 7.04
CA TRP A 37 9.06 15.37 8.25
C TRP A 37 10.52 15.46 8.69
N VAL A 38 11.49 15.38 7.77
CA VAL A 38 12.91 15.52 8.12
C VAL A 38 13.21 16.90 8.72
N ALA A 39 12.55 17.96 8.24
CA ALA A 39 12.72 19.31 8.77
C ALA A 39 12.03 19.51 10.14
N ASN A 40 10.95 18.76 10.42
CA ASN A 40 10.08 18.94 11.59
C ASN A 40 10.03 17.70 12.51
N VAL A 41 11.08 16.88 12.54
CA VAL A 41 11.10 15.57 13.22
C VAL A 41 10.81 15.64 14.73
N HIS A 42 11.01 16.80 15.35
CA HIS A 42 10.88 16.99 16.80
C HIS A 42 9.43 17.04 17.30
N ASP A 43 8.49 17.46 16.46
CA ASP A 43 7.08 17.63 16.81
C ASP A 43 6.12 16.96 15.81
N THR A 44 6.65 16.37 14.74
CA THR A 44 5.87 15.78 13.66
C THR A 44 6.14 14.28 13.53
N PHE A 45 5.08 13.47 13.58
CA PHE A 45 5.13 12.06 13.22
C PHE A 45 4.63 11.86 11.78
N TYR A 46 5.45 11.21 10.94
CA TYR A 46 5.07 10.93 9.56
C TYR A 46 4.24 9.66 9.44
N ILE A 47 2.95 9.82 9.12
CA ILE A 47 2.04 8.70 8.88
C ILE A 47 2.15 8.27 7.41
N ILE A 48 2.93 7.23 7.15
CA ILE A 48 3.02 6.62 5.82
C ILE A 48 1.78 5.77 5.52
N GLY A 49 1.25 5.89 4.29
CA GLY A 49 0.00 5.24 3.90
C GLY A 49 0.15 3.85 3.28
N THR A 50 1.37 3.30 3.17
CA THR A 50 1.60 2.01 2.50
C THR A 50 2.85 1.30 3.04
N ALA A 51 2.98 0.00 2.76
CA ALA A 51 4.12 -0.84 3.15
C ALA A 51 5.36 -0.56 2.28
N ALA A 52 5.88 0.66 2.38
CA ALA A 52 7.06 1.14 1.67
C ALA A 52 7.86 2.09 2.57
N GLY A 53 8.91 2.71 2.01
CA GLY A 53 9.77 3.63 2.75
C GLY A 53 10.85 2.91 3.57
N PRO A 54 11.62 3.67 4.38
CA PRO A 54 12.69 3.10 5.19
C PRO A 54 12.12 2.30 6.37
N HIS A 55 12.89 1.36 6.90
CA HIS A 55 12.61 0.78 8.21
C HIS A 55 12.40 1.90 9.25
N PRO A 56 11.40 1.80 10.15
CA PRO A 56 10.54 0.63 10.43
C PRO A 56 9.22 0.57 9.65
N TYR A 57 8.97 1.48 8.71
CA TYR A 57 7.65 1.66 8.12
C TYR A 57 7.08 0.44 7.37
N PRO A 58 7.83 -0.28 6.52
CA PRO A 58 7.29 -1.47 5.85
C PRO A 58 6.78 -2.54 6.84
N GLU A 59 7.54 -2.76 7.91
CA GLU A 59 7.23 -3.74 8.95
C GLU A 59 6.02 -3.33 9.77
N MET A 60 6.02 -2.08 10.24
CA MET A 60 4.92 -1.51 11.01
C MET A 60 3.59 -1.52 10.24
N VAL A 61 3.62 -1.14 8.96
CA VAL A 61 2.41 -1.14 8.13
C VAL A 61 1.93 -2.56 7.86
N ARG A 62 2.84 -3.52 7.61
CA ARG A 62 2.48 -4.93 7.50
C ARG A 62 1.76 -5.40 8.76
N ASP A 63 2.30 -5.12 9.95
CA ASP A 63 1.74 -5.58 11.21
C ASP A 63 0.37 -4.97 11.50
N PHE A 64 0.19 -3.68 11.20
CA PHE A 64 -1.14 -3.06 11.33
C PHE A 64 -2.17 -3.60 10.32
N GLN A 65 -1.72 -4.07 9.15
CA GLN A 65 -2.60 -4.62 8.12
C GLN A 65 -2.79 -6.14 8.23
N SER A 66 -1.98 -6.85 9.03
CA SER A 66 -2.01 -8.32 9.10
C SER A 66 -3.34 -8.88 9.63
N VAL A 67 -4.12 -8.03 10.31
CA VAL A 67 -5.49 -8.35 10.73
C VAL A 67 -6.34 -8.87 9.57
N ILE A 68 -6.13 -8.36 8.35
CA ILE A 68 -6.84 -8.79 7.14
C ILE A 68 -6.63 -10.30 6.91
N GLY A 69 -5.38 -10.75 6.87
CA GLY A 69 -5.07 -12.16 6.64
C GLY A 69 -5.44 -13.04 7.84
N THR A 70 -5.29 -12.55 9.06
CA THR A 70 -5.68 -13.27 10.28
C THR A 70 -7.18 -13.56 10.30
N GLU A 71 -8.01 -12.54 10.04
CA GLU A 71 -9.46 -12.69 9.95
C GLU A 71 -9.86 -13.56 8.76
N SER A 72 -9.26 -13.35 7.58
CA SER A 72 -9.55 -14.15 6.38
C SER A 72 -9.28 -15.64 6.60
N ARG A 73 -8.17 -15.98 7.28
CA ARG A 73 -7.85 -17.38 7.63
C ARG A 73 -8.92 -17.98 8.53
N ALA A 74 -9.29 -17.28 9.60
CA ALA A 74 -10.31 -17.76 10.54
C ALA A 74 -11.66 -17.97 9.84
N GLN A 75 -12.07 -17.00 9.03
CA GLN A 75 -13.33 -17.03 8.29
C GLN A 75 -13.37 -18.17 7.26
N LEU A 76 -12.28 -18.43 6.54
CA LEU A 76 -12.22 -19.52 5.56
C LEU A 76 -12.21 -20.90 6.22
N LEU A 77 -11.52 -21.05 7.35
CA LEU A 77 -11.57 -22.29 8.13
C LEU A 77 -12.97 -22.55 8.68
N GLU A 78 -13.68 -21.51 9.13
CA GLU A 78 -15.07 -21.63 9.60
C GLU A 78 -16.04 -21.99 8.46
N ALA A 79 -15.92 -21.33 7.30
CA ALA A 79 -16.85 -21.49 6.19
C ALA A 79 -16.59 -22.76 5.36
N GLU A 80 -15.33 -23.11 5.12
CA GLU A 80 -14.93 -24.13 4.14
C GLU A 80 -14.17 -25.31 4.78
N GLY A 81 -13.80 -25.22 6.06
CA GLY A 81 -13.05 -26.27 6.75
C GLY A 81 -11.62 -26.47 6.25
N ARG A 82 -11.10 -25.56 5.41
CA ARG A 82 -9.78 -25.64 4.78
C ARG A 82 -9.21 -24.26 4.48
N LEU A 83 -7.91 -24.22 4.19
CA LEU A 83 -7.23 -23.02 3.69
C LEU A 83 -7.57 -22.77 2.20
N PRO A 84 -7.44 -21.52 1.71
CA PRO A 84 -7.69 -21.21 0.31
C PRO A 84 -6.60 -21.78 -0.60
N ASP A 85 -6.96 -22.11 -1.83
CA ASP A 85 -5.98 -22.55 -2.84
C ASP A 85 -5.13 -21.37 -3.37
N LEU A 86 -5.72 -20.17 -3.40
CA LEU A 86 -5.09 -18.96 -3.94
C LEU A 86 -5.59 -17.70 -3.22
N LEU A 87 -4.65 -16.86 -2.79
CA LEU A 87 -4.89 -15.49 -2.33
C LEU A 87 -4.58 -14.49 -3.45
N VAL A 88 -5.45 -13.50 -3.63
CA VAL A 88 -5.29 -12.47 -4.67
C VAL A 88 -5.44 -11.09 -4.06
N ALA A 89 -4.49 -10.20 -4.31
CA ALA A 89 -4.56 -8.81 -3.85
C ALA A 89 -3.94 -7.84 -4.85
N ALA A 90 -4.47 -6.62 -4.90
CA ALA A 90 -3.91 -5.55 -5.74
C ALA A 90 -2.65 -4.96 -5.09
N VAL A 91 -1.60 -4.77 -5.88
CA VAL A 91 -0.31 -4.25 -5.45
C VAL A 91 -0.07 -2.88 -6.09
N GLY A 92 -0.29 -1.84 -5.28
CA GLY A 92 0.26 -0.51 -5.50
C GLY A 92 1.55 -0.35 -4.69
N GLY A 93 1.44 0.24 -3.50
CA GLY A 93 2.52 0.22 -2.51
C GLY A 93 2.50 -1.00 -1.57
N GLY A 94 1.59 -1.96 -1.79
CA GLY A 94 1.63 -3.29 -1.17
C GLY A 94 0.97 -3.49 0.21
N SER A 95 0.45 -2.46 0.90
CA SER A 95 -0.05 -2.61 2.29
C SER A 95 -1.20 -3.60 2.45
N ASN A 96 -2.26 -3.48 1.65
CA ASN A 96 -3.39 -4.41 1.70
C ASN A 96 -2.96 -5.85 1.34
N ALA A 97 -2.09 -5.99 0.33
CA ALA A 97 -1.62 -7.27 -0.14
C ALA A 97 -0.78 -7.95 0.95
N ILE A 98 0.23 -7.28 1.49
CA ILE A 98 1.05 -7.89 2.54
C ILE A 98 0.23 -8.17 3.82
N GLY A 99 -0.77 -7.34 4.13
CA GLY A 99 -1.70 -7.60 5.24
C GLY A 99 -2.52 -8.88 5.06
N LEU A 100 -2.97 -9.17 3.83
CA LEU A 100 -3.65 -10.43 3.50
C LEU A 100 -2.68 -11.62 3.47
N LEU A 101 -1.53 -11.46 2.81
CA LEU A 101 -0.62 -12.56 2.47
C LEU A 101 0.24 -13.01 3.66
N HIS A 102 0.64 -12.08 4.53
CA HIS A 102 1.62 -12.36 5.60
C HIS A 102 1.21 -13.51 6.53
N PRO A 103 -0.05 -13.61 7.00
CA PRO A 103 -0.48 -14.72 7.86
C PRO A 103 -0.52 -16.09 7.20
N PHE A 104 -0.29 -16.18 5.89
CA PHE A 104 -0.29 -17.42 5.11
C PHE A 104 1.11 -17.81 4.57
N LEU A 105 2.17 -17.06 4.90
CA LEU A 105 3.51 -17.27 4.33
C LEU A 105 4.10 -18.65 4.62
N ASP A 106 3.73 -19.25 5.74
CA ASP A 106 4.19 -20.57 6.17
C ASP A 106 3.28 -21.72 5.69
N ASP A 107 2.23 -21.44 4.91
CA ASP A 107 1.37 -22.48 4.32
C ASP A 107 1.78 -22.76 2.86
N PRO A 108 2.57 -23.82 2.58
CA PRO A 108 3.15 -24.04 1.25
C PRO A 108 2.12 -24.36 0.16
N ASP A 109 0.92 -24.81 0.54
CA ASP A 109 -0.15 -25.17 -0.38
C ASP A 109 -1.01 -23.96 -0.80
N VAL A 110 -0.85 -22.80 -0.13
CA VAL A 110 -1.60 -21.58 -0.42
C VAL A 110 -0.84 -20.73 -1.42
N GLN A 111 -1.34 -20.66 -2.66
CA GLN A 111 -0.73 -19.81 -3.68
C GLN A 111 -1.02 -18.33 -3.41
N MET A 112 -0.13 -17.45 -3.85
CA MET A 112 -0.27 -16.00 -3.65
C MET A 112 -0.05 -15.25 -4.97
N LEU A 113 -1.01 -14.41 -5.34
CA LEU A 113 -0.98 -13.62 -6.57
C LEU A 113 -1.17 -12.13 -6.29
N GLY A 114 -0.13 -11.35 -6.55
CA GLY A 114 -0.16 -9.89 -6.54
C GLY A 114 -0.52 -9.34 -7.92
N ILE A 115 -1.50 -8.44 -7.99
CA ILE A 115 -1.95 -7.82 -9.25
C ILE A 115 -1.53 -6.35 -9.31
N GLU A 116 -0.66 -5.99 -10.26
CA GLU A 116 -0.27 -4.60 -10.48
C GLU A 116 -1.08 -3.92 -11.61
N ALA A 117 -1.13 -2.59 -11.61
CA ALA A 117 -1.86 -1.84 -12.62
C ALA A 117 -1.07 -1.74 -13.95
N ALA A 118 -1.54 -2.46 -14.98
CA ALA A 118 -0.95 -2.44 -16.32
C ALA A 118 -1.22 -1.15 -17.12
N GLY A 119 -2.09 -0.25 -16.65
CA GLY A 119 -2.39 1.02 -17.33
C GLY A 119 -2.84 0.83 -18.78
N HIS A 120 -2.16 1.49 -19.72
CA HIS A 120 -2.41 1.34 -21.17
C HIS A 120 -1.71 0.11 -21.81
N GLY A 121 -1.12 -0.76 -20.99
CA GLY A 121 -0.43 -1.97 -21.40
C GLY A 121 1.05 -1.96 -21.01
N LEU A 122 1.59 -3.13 -20.68
CA LEU A 122 3.00 -3.32 -20.27
C LEU A 122 4.00 -3.02 -21.39
N SER A 123 3.56 -3.01 -22.66
CA SER A 123 4.37 -2.60 -23.80
C SER A 123 4.53 -1.09 -23.92
N THR A 124 3.79 -0.30 -23.13
CA THR A 124 3.84 1.16 -23.10
C THR A 124 4.58 1.64 -21.86
N THR A 125 4.93 2.92 -21.79
CA THR A 125 5.46 3.53 -20.55
C THR A 125 4.36 4.02 -19.61
N GLN A 126 3.09 3.82 -19.96
CA GLN A 126 1.93 4.34 -19.22
C GLN A 126 1.28 3.25 -18.37
N HIS A 127 2.07 2.64 -17.49
CA HIS A 127 1.64 1.66 -16.51
C HIS A 127 2.21 1.96 -15.11
N ALA A 128 1.70 1.26 -14.09
CA ALA A 128 2.21 1.28 -12.72
C ALA A 128 2.63 -0.11 -12.22
N ALA A 129 2.88 -1.06 -13.13
CA ALA A 129 3.43 -2.38 -12.85
C ALA A 129 4.95 -2.31 -12.60
N SER A 130 5.32 -1.97 -11.36
CA SER A 130 6.70 -1.78 -10.92
C SER A 130 7.51 -3.06 -10.81
N LEU A 131 6.90 -4.17 -10.41
CA LEU A 131 7.55 -5.47 -10.30
C LEU A 131 7.63 -6.16 -11.66
N THR A 132 6.57 -6.07 -12.46
CA THR A 132 6.47 -6.77 -13.75
C THR A 132 7.17 -6.00 -14.88
N GLY A 133 7.00 -4.68 -14.95
CA GLY A 133 7.55 -3.83 -16.01
C GLY A 133 8.74 -2.98 -15.59
N GLY A 134 9.11 -3.01 -14.31
CA GLY A 134 10.26 -2.29 -13.77
C GLY A 134 11.53 -3.13 -13.73
N LYS A 135 12.54 -2.60 -13.03
CA LYS A 135 13.78 -3.32 -12.69
C LYS A 135 14.02 -3.15 -11.20
N PRO A 136 14.52 -4.19 -10.50
CA PRO A 136 15.05 -4.02 -9.15
C PRO A 136 16.08 -2.88 -9.12
N GLY A 137 16.02 -2.07 -8.06
CA GLY A 137 16.97 -0.98 -7.81
C GLY A 137 18.35 -1.47 -7.43
#